data_AF-A0A9N9NPA4-F1
#
_entry.id   AF-A0A9N9NPA4-F1
#
_cell.length_a   1.000
_cell.length_b   1.000
_cell.length_c   1.000
_cell.angle_alpha   90.00
_cell.angle_beta   90.00
_cell.angle_gamma   90.00
#
_symmetry.space_group_name_H-M   'P 1'
#
loop_
_entity.id
_entity.type
_entity.pdbx_description
1 polymer ?
#
loop_
_entity_poly.entity_id
_entity_poly.type
_entity_poly.pdbx_seq_one_letter_code
_entity_poly.pdbx_strand_id
1 'polypeptide(L)'
;ITSIMVDIHRILPADWDIIYLGHCNNSEGQSGEPLPGSDNNSSDYKLFKSEKPYCTFAYAVSYAGALKLLEKLGNSTKSSHKPLDVELVNIIQSKEINSYTLVPPIIIKSEKSHSDKEISYIHILKNSTREYF
;
A
#
# COMPACT_ATOMS: atom_id res chain seq x y z
N ILE A 1 9.07 -8.57 -8.96
CA ILE A 1 8.59 -8.29 -7.57
C ILE A 1 9.68 -8.45 -6.51
N THR A 2 10.41 -9.57 -6.44
CA THR A 2 11.34 -9.83 -5.34
C THR A 2 12.48 -8.82 -5.23
N SER A 3 13.07 -8.39 -6.35
CA SER A 3 14.09 -7.32 -6.37
C SER A 3 13.56 -5.98 -5.87
N ILE A 4 12.38 -5.58 -6.37
CA ILE A 4 11.69 -4.33 -6.00
C ILE A 4 11.43 -4.30 -4.48
N MET A 5 10.95 -5.41 -3.90
CA MET A 5 10.73 -5.51 -2.45
C MET A 5 12.01 -5.47 -1.63
N VAL A 6 13.12 -6.02 -2.12
CA VAL A 6 14.43 -5.91 -1.43
C VAL A 6 14.90 -4.45 -1.41
N ASP A 7 14.75 -3.72 -2.51
CA ASP A 7 15.18 -2.32 -2.59
C ASP A 7 14.29 -1.42 -1.74
N ILE A 8 12.97 -1.63 -1.79
CA ILE A 8 12.00 -0.86 -0.99
C ILE A 8 12.18 -1.13 0.51
N HIS A 9 12.46 -2.37 0.90
CA HIS A 9 12.70 -2.71 2.29
C HIS A 9 13.92 -1.98 2.88
N ARG A 10 14.91 -1.60 2.06
CA ARG A 10 16.09 -0.85 2.52
C ARG A 10 15.81 0.63 2.80
N ILE A 11 14.82 1.21 2.11
CA ILE A 11 14.47 2.63 2.25
C ILE A 11 13.26 2.85 3.17
N LEU A 12 12.56 1.78 3.57
CA LEU A 12 11.47 1.86 4.52
C LEU A 12 11.98 2.33 5.91
N PRO A 13 11.30 3.29 6.55
CA PRO A 13 11.62 3.68 7.92
C PRO A 13 11.50 2.49 8.88
N ALA A 14 12.37 2.40 9.88
CA ALA A 14 12.41 1.24 10.79
C ALA A 14 11.09 0.98 11.55
N ASP A 15 10.25 2.00 11.71
CA ASP A 15 8.97 1.98 12.41
C ASP A 15 7.76 1.87 11.46
N TRP A 16 7.96 1.41 10.23
CA TRP A 16 6.87 1.19 9.28
C TRP A 16 5.88 0.13 9.76
N ASP A 17 4.58 0.41 9.58
CA ASP A 17 3.51 -0.51 9.95
C ASP A 17 2.81 -1.09 8.72
N ILE A 18 2.48 -0.25 7.75
CA ILE A 18 1.83 -0.65 6.49
C ILE A 18 2.57 -0.01 5.31
N ILE A 19 2.76 -0.79 4.25
CA ILE A 19 3.14 -0.28 2.94
C ILE A 19 2.10 -0.68 1.89
N TYR A 20 1.56 0.29 1.17
CA TYR A 20 0.67 0.09 0.04
C TYR A 20 1.49 -0.15 -1.23
N LEU A 21 1.27 -1.33 -1.82
CA LEU A 21 1.94 -1.78 -3.05
C LEU A 21 1.10 -1.48 -4.30
N GLY A 22 -0.18 -1.18 -4.09
CA GLY A 22 -1.12 -0.71 -5.08
C GLY A 22 -2.09 0.27 -4.46
N HIS A 23 -2.49 1.27 -5.24
CA HIS A 23 -3.51 2.24 -4.87
C HIS A 23 -4.43 2.49 -6.06
N CYS A 24 -5.70 2.83 -5.77
CA CYS A 24 -6.73 3.07 -6.79
C CYS A 24 -6.91 4.54 -7.14
N ASN A 25 -6.31 5.42 -6.36
CA ASN A 25 -6.38 6.86 -6.56
C ASN A 25 -5.00 7.37 -6.99
N ASN A 26 -4.97 8.19 -8.05
CA ASN A 26 -3.73 8.75 -8.56
C ASN A 26 -3.15 9.82 -7.63
N SER A 27 -3.92 10.40 -6.71
CA SER A 27 -3.41 11.42 -5.78
C SER A 27 -2.59 10.86 -4.61
N GLU A 28 -2.51 9.53 -4.47
CA GLU A 28 -1.72 8.88 -3.41
C GLU A 28 -0.22 9.15 -3.65
N GLY A 29 0.47 9.69 -2.64
CA GLY A 29 1.87 10.11 -2.77
C GLY A 29 2.11 11.37 -3.61
N GLN A 30 1.09 12.02 -4.17
CA GLN A 30 1.26 13.24 -4.98
C GLN A 30 1.32 14.53 -4.15
N SER A 31 0.85 14.51 -2.90
CA SER A 31 0.75 15.70 -2.05
C SER A 31 1.93 15.91 -1.11
N GLY A 32 2.93 15.02 -1.12
CA GLY A 32 4.09 15.05 -0.23
C GLY A 32 5.39 14.84 -0.97
N GLU A 33 6.49 15.13 -0.29
CA GLU A 33 7.84 14.81 -0.79
C GLU A 33 8.14 13.31 -0.62
N PRO A 34 8.89 12.70 -1.54
CA PRO A 34 9.36 11.33 -1.37
C PRO A 34 10.28 11.24 -0.15
N LEU A 35 10.36 10.07 0.47
CA LEU A 35 11.23 9.85 1.61
C LEU A 35 12.71 9.99 1.22
N PRO A 36 13.56 10.55 2.11
CA PRO A 36 14.98 10.67 1.88
C PRO A 36 15.62 9.30 1.57
N GLY A 37 16.40 9.22 0.49
CA GLY A 37 17.00 7.96 0.04
C GLY A 37 16.18 7.23 -1.03
N SER A 38 14.95 7.67 -1.28
CA SER A 38 14.15 7.20 -2.41
C SER A 38 14.64 7.72 -3.77
N ASP A 39 15.38 8.83 -3.80
CA ASP A 39 15.88 9.44 -5.04
C ASP A 39 17.27 8.95 -5.46
N ASN A 40 18.01 8.29 -4.56
CA ASN A 40 19.44 8.04 -4.72
C ASN A 40 19.80 6.67 -5.32
N ASN A 41 18.82 5.83 -5.64
CA ASN A 41 19.04 4.52 -6.23
C ASN A 41 18.15 4.35 -7.47
N SER A 42 18.62 3.56 -8.42
CA SER A 42 18.10 3.24 -9.76
C SER A 42 16.67 2.66 -9.83
N SER A 43 15.84 2.88 -8.82
CA SER A 43 14.46 2.45 -8.73
C SER A 43 13.54 3.49 -9.35
N ASP A 44 12.79 3.11 -10.39
CA ASP A 44 11.68 3.90 -10.94
C ASP A 44 10.55 4.15 -9.93
N TYR A 45 10.67 3.58 -8.73
CA TYR A 45 9.69 3.67 -7.65
C TYR A 45 10.16 4.58 -6.53
N LYS A 46 9.24 5.47 -6.13
CA LYS A 46 9.40 6.38 -5.01
C LYS A 46 8.48 6.03 -3.85
N LEU A 47 8.99 6.18 -2.63
CA LEU A 47 8.25 5.90 -1.39
C LEU A 47 7.75 7.19 -0.76
N PHE A 48 6.45 7.27 -0.49
CA PHE A 48 5.79 8.43 0.11
C PHE A 48 5.09 8.04 1.41
N LYS A 49 4.88 9.01 2.31
CA LYS A 49 3.95 8.81 3.43
C LYS A 49 2.52 8.69 2.88
N SER A 50 1.78 7.71 3.37
CA SER A 50 0.39 7.46 2.98
C SER A 50 -0.54 7.97 4.07
N GLU A 51 -1.47 8.86 3.72
CA GLU A 51 -2.41 9.48 4.66
C GLU A 51 -3.86 9.03 4.43
N LYS A 52 -4.22 8.73 3.18
CA LYS A 52 -5.60 8.42 2.77
C LYS A 52 -5.64 7.27 1.76
N PRO A 53 -5.17 6.06 2.14
CA PRO A 53 -5.23 4.92 1.26
C PRO A 53 -6.67 4.44 1.10
N TYR A 54 -7.33 4.90 0.05
CA TYR A 54 -8.75 4.59 -0.22
C TYR A 54 -9.01 3.13 -0.59
N CYS A 55 -7.97 2.36 -0.92
CA CYS A 55 -8.11 0.97 -1.34
C CYS A 55 -7.10 0.06 -0.67
N THR A 56 -7.53 -1.17 -0.36
CA THR A 56 -6.78 -2.17 0.38
C THR A 56 -6.48 -3.43 -0.44
N PHE A 57 -6.44 -3.33 -1.78
CA PHE A 57 -6.28 -4.51 -2.64
C PHE A 57 -4.85 -5.07 -2.68
N ALA A 58 -3.84 -4.26 -2.35
CA ALA A 58 -2.44 -4.66 -2.37
C ALA A 58 -1.62 -3.86 -1.34
N TYR A 59 -1.33 -4.49 -0.20
CA TYR A 59 -0.52 -3.92 0.86
C TYR A 59 0.27 -5.02 1.58
N ALA A 60 1.34 -4.62 2.26
CA ALA A 60 2.06 -5.45 3.21
C ALA A 60 2.04 -4.78 4.59
N VAL A 61 2.11 -5.61 5.63
CA VAL A 61 2.08 -5.16 7.03
C VAL A 61 3.30 -5.71 7.73
N SER A 62 3.98 -4.88 8.52
CA SER A 62 5.08 -5.34 9.36
C SER A 62 4.53 -6.17 10.53
N TYR A 63 5.39 -6.94 11.19
CA TYR A 63 4.96 -7.69 12.39
C TYR A 63 4.41 -6.75 13.47
N ALA A 64 5.11 -5.63 13.74
CA ALA A 64 4.65 -4.63 14.69
C ALA A 64 3.34 -3.95 14.24
N GLY A 65 3.22 -3.64 12.95
CA GLY A 65 2.00 -3.10 12.36
C GLY A 65 0.81 -4.05 12.51
N ALA A 66 1.02 -5.36 12.33
CA ALA A 66 -0.03 -6.36 12.49
C ALA A 66 -0.54 -6.42 13.93
N LEU A 67 0.35 -6.37 14.93
CA LEU A 67 -0.03 -6.31 16.34
C LEU A 67 -0.84 -5.05 16.66
N LYS A 68 -0.38 -3.88 16.18
CA LYS A 68 -1.11 -2.62 16.34
C LYS A 68 -2.50 -2.70 15.68
N LEU A 69 -2.59 -3.24 14.47
CA LEU A 69 -3.88 -3.40 13.78
C LEU A 69 -4.82 -4.32 14.55
N LEU A 70 -4.34 -5.45 15.07
CA LEU A 70 -5.14 -6.35 15.90
C LEU A 70 -5.63 -5.66 17.18
N GLU A 71 -4.78 -4.87 17.83
CA GLU A 71 -5.16 -4.09 19.00
C GLU A 71 -6.23 -3.04 18.65
N LYS A 72 -6.03 -2.26 17.60
CA LYS A 72 -6.91 -1.13 17.23
C LYS A 72 -8.24 -1.59 16.63
N LEU A 73 -8.20 -2.57 15.74
CA LEU A 73 -9.41 -3.12 15.09
C LEU A 73 -10.13 -4.12 15.99
N GLY A 74 -9.41 -4.85 16.84
CA GLY A 74 -9.97 -5.87 17.73
C GLY A 74 -10.50 -5.32 19.06
N ASN A 75 -9.86 -4.31 19.64
CA ASN A 75 -10.30 -3.70 20.90
C ASN A 75 -11.27 -2.52 20.69
N SER A 76 -11.82 -2.32 19.49
CA SER A 76 -12.86 -1.33 19.30
C SER A 76 -14.13 -1.80 20.03
N THR A 77 -14.25 -1.42 21.31
CA THR A 77 -15.37 -1.72 22.22
C THR A 77 -16.72 -1.27 21.65
N LYS A 78 -16.68 -0.44 20.62
CA LYS A 78 -17.75 -0.28 19.64
C LYS A 78 -17.29 -1.01 18.40
N SER A 79 -17.85 -2.18 18.09
CA SER A 79 -17.70 -2.81 16.78
C SER A 79 -18.05 -1.76 15.73
N SER A 80 -17.04 -1.10 15.19
CA SER A 80 -17.22 -0.06 14.20
C SER A 80 -17.72 -0.82 12.99
N HIS A 81 -19.03 -0.77 12.70
CA HIS A 81 -19.62 -1.37 11.49
C HIS A 81 -19.14 -0.65 10.21
N LYS A 82 -18.01 0.05 10.30
CA LYS A 82 -17.38 0.73 9.21
C LYS A 82 -16.63 -0.30 8.37
N PRO A 83 -16.61 -0.10 7.04
CA PRO A 83 -15.69 -0.80 6.17
C PRO A 83 -14.24 -0.70 6.64
N LEU A 84 -13.47 -1.78 6.45
CA LEU A 84 -12.08 -1.89 6.91
C LEU A 84 -11.18 -0.78 6.34
N ASP A 85 -11.34 -0.45 5.06
CA ASP A 85 -10.64 0.63 4.37
C ASP A 85 -10.91 2.00 5.03
N VAL A 86 -12.15 2.28 5.40
CA VAL A 86 -12.53 3.50 6.15
C VAL A 86 -11.88 3.52 7.53
N GLU A 87 -11.86 2.39 8.23
CA GLU A 87 -11.24 2.31 9.56
C GLU A 87 -9.72 2.47 9.49
N LEU A 88 -9.06 1.87 8.50
CA LEU A 88 -7.62 2.05 8.26
C LEU A 88 -7.26 3.51 8.00
N VAL A 89 -8.05 4.22 7.20
CA VAL A 89 -7.85 5.67 6.98
C VAL A 89 -7.92 6.44 8.30
N ASN A 90 -8.87 6.12 9.18
CA ASN A 90 -9.00 6.80 10.48
C ASN A 90 -7.76 6.56 11.37
N ILE A 91 -7.30 5.31 11.48
CA ILE A 91 -6.16 4.91 12.33
C ILE A 91 -4.84 5.49 11.78
N ILE A 92 -4.72 5.62 10.45
CA ILE A 92 -3.57 6.27 9.81
C ILE A 92 -3.58 7.78 10.09
N GLN A 93 -4.74 8.44 9.95
CA GLN A 93 -4.87 9.88 10.20
C GLN A 93 -4.70 10.26 11.67
N SER A 94 -5.09 9.39 12.60
CA SER A 94 -4.82 9.56 14.03
C SER A 94 -3.34 9.36 14.38
N LYS A 95 -2.50 9.00 13.40
CA LYS A 95 -1.05 8.71 13.55
C LYS A 95 -0.76 7.53 14.47
N GLU A 96 -1.72 6.63 14.63
CA GLU A 96 -1.55 5.38 15.39
C GLU A 96 -0.84 4.30 14.57
N ILE A 97 -0.88 4.42 13.24
CA ILE A 97 -0.23 3.53 12.28
C ILE A 97 0.64 4.35 11.31
N ASN A 98 1.89 3.93 11.16
CA ASN A 98 2.82 4.47 10.17
C ASN A 98 2.60 3.81 8.80
N SER A 99 1.95 4.56 7.91
CA SER A 99 1.63 4.09 6.56
C SER A 99 2.49 4.75 5.48
N TYR A 100 2.87 3.97 4.47
CA TYR A 100 3.63 4.41 3.31
C TYR A 100 3.04 3.84 2.01
N THR A 101 3.35 4.47 0.88
CA THR A 101 2.85 4.08 -0.45
C THR A 101 3.96 4.17 -1.50
N LEU A 102 3.92 3.28 -2.47
CA LEU A 102 4.84 3.28 -3.61
C LEU A 102 4.21 3.93 -4.82
N VAL A 103 4.96 4.83 -5.45
CA VAL A 103 4.57 5.50 -6.68
C VAL A 103 5.68 5.34 -7.71
N PRO A 104 5.40 4.79 -8.92
CA PRO A 104 4.12 4.24 -9.34
C PRO A 104 3.76 2.93 -8.60
N PRO A 105 2.48 2.51 -8.57
CA PRO A 105 2.08 1.26 -7.91
C PRO A 105 2.66 0.05 -8.64
N ILE A 106 3.17 -0.94 -7.88
CA ILE A 106 3.77 -2.17 -8.44
C ILE A 106 2.75 -3.29 -8.65
N ILE A 107 1.64 -3.24 -7.90
CA ILE A 107 0.49 -4.12 -8.09
C ILE A 107 -0.67 -3.24 -8.53
N ILE A 108 -1.14 -3.47 -9.75
CA ILE A 108 -2.31 -2.78 -10.28
C ILE A 108 -3.47 -3.76 -10.40
N LYS A 109 -4.68 -3.28 -10.15
CA LYS A 109 -5.88 -4.05 -10.45
C LYS A 109 -6.04 -4.11 -11.96
N SER A 110 -6.06 -5.31 -12.53
CA SER A 110 -6.40 -5.49 -13.95
C SER A 110 -7.88 -5.17 -14.15
N GLU A 111 -8.15 -4.00 -14.72
CA GLU A 111 -9.42 -3.76 -15.40
C GLU A 111 -9.31 -4.42 -16.77
N LYS A 112 -10.26 -5.28 -17.14
CA LYS A 112 -10.42 -5.67 -18.55
C LYS A 112 -10.91 -4.45 -19.31
N SER A 113 -10.04 -3.49 -19.60
CA SER A 113 -10.29 -2.52 -20.65
C SER A 113 -10.15 -3.26 -21.98
N HIS A 114 -11.18 -3.20 -22.81
CA HIS A 114 -11.24 -3.77 -24.16
C HIS A 114 -10.23 -3.14 -25.16
N SER A 115 -9.10 -2.62 -24.70
CA SER A 115 -8.06 -2.07 -25.56
C SER A 115 -6.68 -2.55 -25.13
N ASP A 116 -6.09 -3.36 -26.00
CA ASP A 116 -4.73 -3.84 -25.92
C ASP A 116 -3.75 -2.67 -26.02
N LYS A 117 -3.34 -2.13 -24.87
CA LYS A 117 -2.09 -1.38 -24.76
C LYS A 117 -1.27 -2.00 -23.65
N GLU A 118 -0.33 -2.86 -24.05
CA GLU A 118 0.70 -3.43 -23.19
C GLU A 118 1.50 -2.31 -22.51
N ILE A 119 1.19 -2.05 -21.25
CA ILE A 119 2.09 -1.31 -20.37
C ILE A 119 3.12 -2.34 -19.88
N SER A 120 4.34 -2.21 -20.40
CA SER A 120 5.49 -3.13 -20.26
C SER A 120 5.95 -3.48 -18.83
N TYR A 121 5.32 -2.93 -17.79
CA TYR A 121 5.75 -3.12 -16.39
C TYR A 121 4.66 -3.70 -15.47
N ILE A 122 3.60 -4.27 -16.03
CA ILE A 122 2.53 -4.88 -15.23
C ILE A 122 2.96 -6.28 -14.77
N HIS A 123 3.16 -6.44 -13.45
CA HIS A 123 3.25 -7.76 -12.85
C HIS A 123 1.84 -8.28 -12.52
N ILE A 124 1.31 -9.14 -13.40
CA ILE A 124 0.04 -9.83 -13.15
C ILE A 124 0.28 -10.90 -12.08
N LEU A 125 -0.45 -10.82 -10.97
CA LEU A 125 -0.45 -11.87 -9.94
C LEU A 125 -1.11 -13.13 -10.52
N LYS A 126 -0.28 -14.09 -10.95
CA LYS A 126 -0.70 -15.41 -11.45
C LYS A 126 -1.15 -16.32 -10.30
N ASN A 127 -2.19 -15.94 -9.54
CA ASN A 127 -3.02 -16.82 -8.70
C ASN A 127 -4.14 -16.06 -7.98
N SER A 128 -4.68 -14.99 -8.56
CA SER A 128 -5.80 -14.29 -7.94
C SER A 128 -7.01 -15.21 -7.87
N THR A 129 -7.71 -15.25 -6.73
CA THR A 129 -8.86 -16.13 -6.38
C THR A 129 -10.08 -16.01 -7.31
N ARG A 130 -9.94 -15.34 -8.44
CA ARG A 130 -10.96 -15.08 -9.45
C ARG A 130 -11.42 -16.33 -10.21
N GLU A 131 -10.74 -17.46 -10.11
CA GLU A 131 -11.19 -18.72 -10.74
C GLU A 131 -12.35 -19.40 -9.99
N TYR A 132 -12.80 -18.87 -8.85
CA TYR A 132 -13.81 -19.50 -8.00
C TYR A 132 -15.17 -18.77 -7.92
N PHE A 133 -15.44 -17.78 -8.77
CA PHE A 133 -16.76 -17.12 -8.86
C PHE A 133 -17.19 -16.81 -10.29
#